data_AF-A0A4Q5WW17-F1
#
_entry.id   AF-A0A4Q5WW17-F1
#
_cell.length_a   1.000
_cell.length_b   1.000
_cell.length_c   1.000
_cell.angle_alpha   90.00
_cell.angle_beta   90.00
_cell.angle_gamma   90.00
#
_symmetry.space_group_name_H-M   'P 1'
#
loop_
_entity.id
_entity.type
_entity.pdbx_description
1 polymer ?
#
loop_
_entity_poly.entity_id
_entity_poly.type
_entity_poly.pdbx_seq_one_letter_code
_entity_poly.pdbx_strand_id
1 'polypeptide(L)' 'MIGKQVMVVANLAPRKMRGIESQGMILTAEQPDGKLILVGPNDATVAGSSVR' A
#
# COMPACT_ATOMS: atom_id res chain seq x y z
N MET A 1 -8.62 -8.15 3.31
CA MET A 1 -7.36 -7.46 3.65
C MET A 1 -6.79 -7.83 5.00
N ILE A 2 -7.63 -8.24 5.96
CA ILE A 2 -7.19 -8.59 7.31
C ILE A 2 -6.09 -9.67 7.24
N GLY A 3 -4.97 -9.45 7.94
CA GLY A 3 -3.83 -10.36 8.01
C GLY A 3 -2.81 -10.30 6.88
N LYS A 4 -3.04 -9.50 5.82
CA LYS A 4 -2.06 -9.34 4.72
C LYS A 4 -1.09 -8.19 5.01
N GLN A 5 0.20 -8.42 4.76
CA GLN A 5 1.20 -7.35 4.76
C GLN A 5 1.22 -6.65 3.40
N VAL A 6 1.26 -5.31 3.43
CA VAL A 6 1.21 -4.44 2.25
C VAL A 6 2.32 -3.41 2.32
N MET A 7 2.77 -2.92 1.16
CA MET A 7 3.66 -1.77 1.08
C MET A 7 2.84 -0.48 1.01
N VAL A 8 3.26 0.54 1.77
CA VAL A 8 2.58 1.84 1.82
C VAL A 8 3.58 2.96 1.62
N VAL A 9 3.22 3.91 0.75
CA VAL A 9 3.90 5.20 0.63
C VAL A 9 3.39 6.10 1.76
N ALA A 10 4.23 6.32 2.77
CA ALA A 10 3.86 7.01 4.01
C ALA A 10 4.25 8.50 4.05
N ASN A 11 4.98 9.01 3.05
CA ASN A 11 5.45 10.39 2.99
C ASN A 11 4.53 11.33 2.17
N LEU A 12 3.31 10.89 1.84
CA LEU A 12 2.35 11.72 1.12
C LEU A 12 1.59 12.61 2.10
N ALA A 13 1.33 13.85 1.70
CA ALA A 13 0.44 14.72 2.45
C ALA A 13 -0.97 14.09 2.55
N PRO A 14 -1.64 14.19 3.71
CA PRO A 14 -3.00 13.70 3.86
C PRO A 14 -3.92 14.32 2.81
N ARG A 15 -4.76 13.49 2.18
CA ARG A 15 -5.73 13.94 1.18
C ARG A 15 -7.10 13.34 1.43
N LYS A 16 -8.14 14.16 1.33
CA LYS A 16 -9.52 13.68 1.40
C LYS A 16 -9.92 12.98 0.10
N MET A 17 -10.42 11.76 0.22
CA MET A 17 -10.95 10.96 -0.88
C MET A 17 -12.30 10.41 -0.45
N ARG A 18 -13.38 10.77 -1.18
CA ARG A 18 -14.75 10.33 -0.88
C ARG A 18 -15.17 10.54 0.59
N GLY A 19 -14.77 11.68 1.18
CA GLY A 19 -15.12 12.04 2.55
C GLY A 19 -14.22 11.44 3.64
N ILE A 20 -13.29 10.55 3.29
CA ILE A 20 -12.32 9.94 4.22
C ILE A 20 -10.93 10.50 3.95
N GLU A 21 -10.17 10.77 5.01
CA GLU A 21 -8.78 11.20 4.88
C GLU A 21 -7.84 10.01 4.64
N SER A 22 -7.12 10.04 3.52
CA SER A 22 -6.09 9.07 3.18
C SER A 22 -4.75 9.53 3.76
N GLN A 23 -4.16 8.72 4.64
CA GLN A 23 -2.88 8.96 5.32
C GLN A 23 -1.67 8.34 4.58
N GLY A 24 -1.87 7.93 3.33
CA GLY A 24 -0.85 7.28 2.52
C GLY A 24 -1.45 6.63 1.29
N MET A 25 -0.65 5.81 0.61
CA MET A 25 -1.05 5.07 -0.58
C MET A 25 -0.53 3.63 -0.53
N ILE A 26 -1.40 2.65 -0.74
CA ILE A 26 -0.99 1.25 -0.89
C ILE A 26 -0.34 1.08 -2.26
N LEU A 27 0.82 0.43 -2.31
CA LEU A 27 1.52 0.14 -3.56
C LEU A 27 0.91 -1.11 -4.23
N THR A 28 0.58 -0.99 -5.50
CA THR A 28 0.05 -2.08 -6.33
C THR A 28 0.76 -2.13 -7.67
N ALA A 29 0.99 -3.33 -8.19
CA ALA A 29 1.40 -3.53 -9.57
C ALA A 29 0.16 -3.56 -10.46
N GLU A 30 0.20 -2.83 -11.57
CA GLU A 30 -0.86 -2.82 -12.58
C GLU A 30 -0.48 -3.76 -13.74
N GLN A 31 -1.38 -4.67 -14.08
CA GLN A 31 -1.24 -5.52 -15.25
C GLN A 31 -1.76 -4.83 -16.53
N PRO A 32 -1.36 -5.28 -17.73
CA PRO A 32 -1.82 -4.70 -18.99
C PRO A 32 -3.35 -4.73 -19.19
N ASP A 33 -4.08 -5.59 -18.48
CA ASP A 33 -5.54 -5.68 -18.48
C ASP A 33 -6.22 -4.72 -17.47
N GLY A 34 -5.45 -3.89 -16.77
CA GLY A 34 -5.91 -2.97 -15.73
C GLY A 34 -6.12 -3.61 -14.35
N LYS A 35 -5.76 -4.88 -14.17
CA LYS A 35 -5.87 -5.56 -12.88
C LYS A 35 -4.75 -5.11 -11.93
N LEU A 36 -5.15 -4.70 -10.73
CA LEU A 36 -4.21 -4.34 -9.66
C LEU A 36 -3.85 -5.56 -8.79
N ILE A 37 -2.56 -5.84 -8.67
CA ILE A 37 -1.99 -6.83 -7.77
C ILE A 37 -1.37 -6.10 -6.57
N LEU A 38 -1.63 -6.58 -5.36
CA LEU A 38 -0.99 -6.08 -4.15
C LEU A 38 0.48 -6.45 -4.10
N VAL A 39 1.32 -5.44 -3.88
CA VAL A 39 2.74 -5.66 -3.62
C VAL A 39 2.93 -5.78 -2.11
N GLY A 40 3.56 -6.87 -1.70
CA GLY A 40 3.90 -7.18 -0.31
C GLY A 40 5.29 -7.81 -0.23
N PRO A 41 5.87 -7.90 0.97
CA PRO A 41 7.15 -8.57 1.15
C PRO A 41 7.00 -10.08 0.89
N ASN A 42 8.07 -10.72 0.40
CA ASN A 42 8.08 -12.18 0.18
C ASN A 42 8.02 -12.95 1.52
N ASP A 43 8.72 -12.43 2.52
CA ASP A 43 8.75 -12.98 3.89
C ASP A 43 8.03 -12.05 4.85
N ALA A 44 7.49 -12.62 5.93
CA ALA A 44 6.88 -11.84 6.99
C ALA A 44 7.91 -10.90 7.62
N THR A 45 7.57 -9.61 7.71
CA THR A 45 8.44 -8.58 8.29
C THR A 45 7.76 -7.86 9.45
N VAL A 46 8.53 -7.13 10.24
CA VAL A 46 7.97 -6.27 11.28
C VAL A 46 7.16 -5.13 10.63
N ALA A 47 6.00 -4.80 11.20
CA ALA A 47 5.19 -3.69 10.71
C ALA A 47 5.99 -2.38 10.81
N GLY A 48 6.03 -1.62 9.70
CA GLY A 48 6.78 -0.36 9.62
C GLY A 48 8.24 -0.50 9.16
N SER A 49 8.71 -1.70 8.83
CA SER A 49 10.01 -1.89 8.17
C SER A 49 10.13 -1.01 6.92
N SER A 50 11.24 -0.27 6.80
CA SER A 50 11.47 0.59 5.64
C SER A 50 11.68 -0.24 4.38
N VAL A 51 10.98 0.12 3.31
CA VAL A 51 11.23 -0.41 1.97
C VAL A 51 12.47 0.29 1.42
N ARG A 52 13.43 -0.48 0.89
CA ARG A 52 14.66 0.01 0.27
C ARG A 52 14.78 -0.56 -1.13
#